data_AF-A0A940N2W3-F1
#
_entry.id   AF-A0A940N2W3-F1
#
_cell.length_a   1.000
_cell.length_b   1.000
_cell.length_c   1.000
_cell.angle_alpha   90.00
_cell.angle_beta   90.00
_cell.angle_gamma   90.00
#
_symmetry.space_group_name_H-M   'P 1'
#
loop_
_entity.id
_entity.type
_entity.pdbx_description
1 polymer ?
#
loop_
_entity_poly.entity_id
_entity_poly.type
_entity_poly.pdbx_seq_one_letter_code
_entity_poly.pdbx_strand_id
1 'polypeptide(L)'
;MHRPTRGIDLLDLERRSAEEVVATLHDALGSCREELAMDWSAMRIRTRAERRSPLHRVCIPARIGRHRLYLRIAVMAARHPLPEMEFRPFRVDGASCSPVWVACCTAEEIVAEKLALLVTYGPDHTRVQDILDIWLLLRRIRLDWPALSEAMVGVFQGRDAAQMVIRGDGYCERAFDPERLDVAIMNRWDALVRSASVQDFPVSLPDALIGIWQALGPLLLDLRQRGDRPCRGVARAASRVGA
;
A
#
# COMPACT_ATOMS: atom_id res chain seq x y z
N MET A 1 -0.17 -6.24 -17.47
CA MET A 1 -0.08 -4.80 -17.80
C MET A 1 -0.10 -4.00 -16.51
N HIS A 2 0.96 -3.27 -16.19
CA HIS A 2 1.13 -2.55 -14.92
C HIS A 2 1.31 -1.06 -15.20
N ARG A 3 0.86 -0.19 -14.30
CA ARG A 3 1.17 1.23 -14.43
C ARG A 3 2.63 1.48 -14.03
N PRO A 4 3.33 2.43 -14.68
CA PRO A 4 4.64 2.87 -14.20
C PRO A 4 4.57 3.37 -12.75
N THR A 5 5.52 2.96 -11.92
CA THR A 5 5.72 3.45 -10.55
C THR A 5 7.06 4.18 -10.45
N ARG A 6 7.17 5.13 -9.51
CA ARG A 6 8.37 5.99 -9.35
C ARG A 6 9.20 5.63 -8.10
N GLY A 7 8.85 4.57 -7.41
CA GLY A 7 9.46 4.18 -6.15
C GLY A 7 9.19 2.73 -5.84
N ILE A 8 9.92 2.24 -4.85
CA ILE A 8 9.85 0.88 -4.34
C ILE A 8 9.21 0.97 -2.96
N ASP A 9 8.13 0.23 -2.75
CA ASP A 9 7.49 0.10 -1.44
C ASP A 9 7.97 -1.21 -0.82
N LEU A 10 8.55 -1.12 0.38
CA LEU A 10 9.05 -2.24 1.17
C LEU A 10 8.31 -2.31 2.49
N LEU A 11 8.23 -3.53 3.03
CA LEU A 11 7.73 -3.79 4.36
C LEU A 11 8.89 -4.28 5.24
N ASP A 12 9.09 -3.62 6.37
CA ASP A 12 10.07 -4.02 7.36
C ASP A 12 9.40 -4.85 8.47
N LEU A 13 9.67 -6.15 8.42
CA LEU A 13 9.14 -7.15 9.34
C LEU A 13 9.66 -6.98 10.77
N GLU A 14 10.83 -6.36 10.93
CA GLU A 14 11.50 -6.22 12.23
C GLU A 14 11.29 -4.85 12.87
N ARG A 15 10.58 -3.93 12.20
CA ARG A 15 10.29 -2.57 12.69
C ARG A 15 11.55 -1.83 13.15
N ARG A 16 12.59 -1.91 12.34
CA ARG A 16 13.90 -1.34 12.58
C ARG A 16 13.85 0.18 12.64
N SER A 17 14.86 0.75 13.29
CA SER A 17 15.12 2.19 13.28
C SER A 17 15.50 2.69 11.88
N ALA A 18 15.47 4.01 11.70
CA ALA A 18 15.84 4.65 10.45
C ALA A 18 17.30 4.31 10.05
N GLU A 19 18.20 4.27 11.03
CA GLU A 19 19.61 3.96 10.88
C GLU A 19 19.83 2.51 10.44
N GLU A 20 19.14 1.56 11.08
CA GLU A 20 19.19 0.15 10.72
C GLU A 20 18.59 -0.13 9.34
N VAL A 21 17.48 0.53 8.98
CA VAL A 21 16.92 0.46 7.62
C VAL A 21 17.94 0.92 6.58
N VAL A 22 18.62 2.04 6.84
CA VAL A 22 19.66 2.56 5.95
C VAL A 22 20.83 1.58 5.83
N ALA A 23 21.29 1.01 6.94
CA ALA A 23 22.38 0.04 6.95
C ALA A 23 22.03 -1.19 6.10
N THR A 24 20.84 -1.76 6.29
CA THR A 24 20.36 -2.91 5.52
C THR A 24 20.23 -2.59 4.02
N LEU A 25 19.70 -1.41 3.67
CA LEU A 25 19.62 -0.98 2.28
C LEU A 25 21.00 -0.77 1.66
N HIS A 26 21.95 -0.21 2.41
CA HIS A 26 23.32 -0.01 1.95
C HIS A 26 24.04 -1.36 1.75
N ASP A 27 23.84 -2.33 2.63
CA ASP A 27 24.42 -3.67 2.48
C ASP A 27 23.86 -4.38 1.23
N ALA A 28 22.53 -4.35 1.06
CA ALA A 28 21.86 -4.99 -0.07
C ALA A 28 22.17 -4.33 -1.43
N LEU A 29 22.26 -3.00 -1.47
CA LEU A 29 22.35 -2.24 -2.72
C LEU A 29 23.75 -1.66 -3.00
N GLY A 30 24.59 -1.46 -1.98
CA GLY A 30 25.88 -0.75 -2.10
C GLY A 30 26.91 -1.42 -3.02
N SER A 31 26.73 -2.71 -3.29
CA SER A 31 27.53 -3.50 -4.23
C SER A 31 27.06 -3.38 -5.69
N CYS A 32 25.85 -2.85 -5.93
CA CYS A 32 25.26 -2.71 -7.27
C CYS A 32 25.93 -1.55 -8.02
N ARG A 33 27.01 -1.84 -8.76
CA ARG A 33 27.90 -0.82 -9.33
C ARG A 33 27.99 -0.77 -10.85
N GLU A 34 27.63 -1.82 -11.57
CA GLU A 34 27.97 -1.89 -13.00
C GLU A 34 27.15 -0.93 -13.89
N GLU A 35 25.89 -0.64 -13.53
CA GLU A 35 25.02 0.23 -14.35
C GLU A 35 24.33 1.37 -13.58
N LEU A 36 24.15 1.23 -12.26
CA LEU A 36 23.45 2.18 -11.41
C LEU A 36 24.40 2.73 -10.34
N ALA A 37 24.99 3.91 -10.59
CA ALA A 37 25.85 4.57 -9.61
C ALA A 37 25.00 5.32 -8.56
N MET A 38 25.01 4.86 -7.31
CA MET A 38 24.29 5.47 -6.19
C MET A 38 25.21 6.33 -5.32
N ASP A 39 24.76 7.54 -4.98
CA ASP A 39 25.45 8.46 -4.07
C ASP A 39 24.84 8.37 -2.67
N TRP A 40 25.39 7.47 -1.86
CA TRP A 40 24.98 7.29 -0.47
C TRP A 40 25.34 8.46 0.44
N SER A 41 26.36 9.25 0.07
CA SER A 41 26.77 10.43 0.86
C SER A 41 25.72 11.55 0.81
N ALA A 42 24.97 11.62 -0.29
CA ALA A 42 23.87 12.57 -0.48
C ALA A 42 22.48 11.97 -0.22
N MET A 43 22.41 10.76 0.35
CA MET A 43 21.16 10.09 0.69
C MET A 43 20.39 10.87 1.76
N ARG A 44 19.06 10.83 1.66
CA ARG A 44 18.16 11.44 2.65
C ARG A 44 17.13 10.42 3.12
N ILE A 45 16.93 10.33 4.43
CA ILE A 45 15.83 9.60 5.05
C ILE A 45 14.88 10.57 5.75
N ARG A 46 13.57 10.33 5.63
CA ARG A 46 12.53 11.01 6.42
C ARG A 46 11.71 9.97 7.16
N THR A 47 11.56 10.15 8.47
CA THR A 47 10.75 9.29 9.34
C THR A 47 9.47 10.01 9.74
N ARG A 48 8.35 9.29 9.74
CA ARG A 48 7.03 9.77 10.18
C ARG A 48 6.62 9.11 11.49
N ALA A 49 5.48 9.52 12.05
CA ALA A 49 4.85 8.80 13.15
C ALA A 49 4.44 7.39 12.70
N GLU A 50 4.49 6.40 13.60
CA GLU A 50 4.28 4.96 13.28
C GLU A 50 2.97 4.66 12.53
N ARG A 51 1.88 5.35 12.88
CA ARG A 51 0.56 5.17 12.24
C ARG A 51 0.45 5.77 10.85
N ARG A 52 1.42 6.59 10.44
CA ARG A 52 1.49 7.19 9.10
C ARG A 52 2.34 6.33 8.17
N SER A 53 1.81 6.06 6.99
CA SER A 53 2.51 5.30 5.97
C SER A 53 3.03 6.19 4.81
N PRO A 54 4.24 5.93 4.29
CA PRO A 54 5.25 5.01 4.84
C PRO A 54 5.89 5.57 6.13
N LEU A 55 6.46 4.70 6.95
CA LEU A 55 7.19 5.09 8.16
C LEU A 55 8.49 5.80 7.81
N HIS A 56 9.31 5.16 6.97
CA HIS A 56 10.54 5.77 6.44
C HIS A 56 10.41 6.02 4.94
N ARG A 57 10.99 7.13 4.48
CA ARG A 57 11.20 7.39 3.07
C ARG A 57 12.66 7.70 2.83
N VAL A 58 13.32 6.79 2.12
CA VAL A 58 14.72 6.89 1.72
C VAL A 58 14.78 7.37 0.27
N CYS A 59 15.60 8.39 0.04
CA CYS A 59 15.86 8.95 -1.28
C CYS A 59 17.36 8.93 -1.52
N ILE A 60 17.80 8.15 -2.50
CA ILE A 60 19.22 8.02 -2.88
C ILE A 60 19.39 8.63 -4.28
N PRO A 61 20.18 9.71 -4.44
CA PRO A 61 20.56 10.18 -5.75
C PRO A 61 21.33 9.08 -6.50
N ALA A 62 20.96 8.85 -7.76
CA ALA A 62 21.59 7.82 -8.57
C ALA A 62 21.76 8.25 -10.03
N ARG A 63 22.60 7.53 -10.76
CA ARG A 63 22.89 7.78 -12.17
C ARG A 63 22.99 6.48 -12.95
N ILE A 64 22.33 6.45 -14.11
CA ILE A 64 22.52 5.44 -15.15
C ILE A 64 23.07 6.15 -16.38
N GLY A 65 24.30 5.82 -16.81
CA GLY A 65 24.97 6.54 -17.89
C GLY A 65 25.04 8.05 -17.61
N ARG A 66 24.46 8.91 -18.44
CA ARG A 66 24.40 10.37 -18.20
C ARG A 66 23.14 10.83 -17.48
N HIS A 67 22.18 9.94 -17.25
CA HIS A 67 20.87 10.28 -16.70
C HIS A 67 20.90 10.27 -15.18
N ARG A 68 20.46 11.36 -14.56
CA ARG A 68 20.30 11.49 -13.11
C ARG A 68 18.87 11.10 -12.72
N LEU A 69 18.76 10.31 -11.65
CA LEU A 69 17.50 9.90 -11.06
C LEU A 69 17.59 9.89 -9.53
N TYR A 70 16.46 9.66 -8.88
CA TYR A 70 16.40 9.42 -7.45
C TYR A 70 15.74 8.07 -7.23
N LEU A 71 16.46 7.15 -6.58
CA LEU A 71 15.87 5.92 -6.06
C LEU A 71 15.06 6.29 -4.82
N ARG A 72 13.74 6.11 -4.91
CA ARG A 72 12.81 6.40 -3.81
C ARG A 72 12.31 5.09 -3.23
N ILE A 73 12.67 4.84 -1.98
CA ILE A 73 12.28 3.64 -1.24
C ILE A 73 11.40 4.08 -0.08
N ALA A 74 10.17 3.60 -0.05
CA ALA A 74 9.22 3.80 1.02
C ALA A 74 9.20 2.52 1.87
N VAL A 75 9.49 2.63 3.16
CA VAL A 75 9.53 1.49 4.09
C VAL A 75 8.38 1.65 5.07
N MET A 76 7.48 0.67 5.05
CA MET A 76 6.38 0.53 6.00
C MET A 76 6.82 -0.39 7.12
N ALA A 77 6.46 -0.07 8.36
CA ALA A 77 6.61 -1.02 9.46
C ALA A 77 5.58 -2.15 9.32
N ALA A 78 6.00 -3.38 9.59
CA ALA A 78 5.07 -4.47 9.74
C ALA A 78 4.10 -4.23 10.90
N ARG A 79 2.90 -4.77 10.73
CA ARG A 79 1.80 -4.72 11.68
C ARG A 79 1.51 -6.12 12.22
N HIS A 80 0.63 -6.20 13.21
CA HIS A 80 0.09 -7.47 13.70
C HIS A 80 -1.40 -7.60 13.37
N PRO A 81 -1.87 -8.76 12.89
CA PRO A 81 -1.06 -9.91 12.46
C PRO A 81 -0.13 -9.54 11.29
N LEU A 82 0.96 -10.30 11.15
CA LEU A 82 1.92 -10.09 10.04
C LEU A 82 1.18 -10.29 8.71
N PRO A 83 1.48 -9.46 7.70
CA PRO A 83 0.82 -9.59 6.42
C PRO A 83 1.21 -10.90 5.74
N GLU A 84 0.25 -11.44 4.99
CA GLU A 84 0.51 -12.60 4.17
C GLU A 84 1.41 -12.25 2.98
N MET A 85 2.38 -13.13 2.70
CA MET A 85 3.39 -12.93 1.68
C MET A 85 3.39 -14.09 0.70
N GLU A 86 3.65 -13.79 -0.57
CA GLU A 86 3.82 -14.75 -1.65
C GLU A 86 5.08 -14.42 -2.45
N PHE A 87 5.70 -15.44 -3.05
CA PHE A 87 6.85 -15.22 -3.92
C PHE A 87 6.39 -15.10 -5.37
N ARG A 88 6.69 -13.96 -6.02
CA ARG A 88 6.38 -13.72 -7.42
C ARG A 88 7.67 -13.68 -8.25
N PRO A 89 7.68 -14.28 -9.45
CA PRO A 89 8.83 -14.21 -10.33
C PRO A 89 8.91 -12.79 -10.94
N PHE A 90 10.05 -12.15 -10.76
CA PHE A 90 10.42 -10.90 -11.40
C PHE A 90 11.39 -11.18 -12.56
N ARG A 91 11.05 -10.65 -13.73
CA ARG A 91 11.88 -10.74 -14.95
C ARG A 91 12.31 -9.33 -15.35
N VAL A 92 13.59 -9.17 -15.64
CA VAL A 92 14.11 -7.94 -16.24
C VAL A 92 13.95 -8.09 -17.75
N ASP A 93 13.16 -7.19 -18.35
CA ASP A 93 12.95 -7.20 -19.80
C ASP A 93 14.29 -7.06 -20.54
N GLY A 94 14.55 -7.96 -21.49
CA GLY A 94 15.79 -7.97 -22.27
C GLY A 94 16.98 -8.66 -21.58
N ALA A 95 16.85 -9.14 -20.34
CA ALA A 95 17.88 -9.93 -19.68
C ALA A 95 17.69 -11.43 -19.97
N SER A 96 18.76 -12.13 -20.39
CA SER A 96 18.77 -13.59 -20.61
C SER A 96 18.85 -14.40 -19.30
N CYS A 97 18.51 -13.80 -18.17
CA CYS A 97 18.69 -14.38 -16.84
C CYS A 97 17.43 -15.13 -16.39
N SER A 98 17.61 -16.15 -15.53
CA SER A 98 16.49 -16.78 -14.82
C SER A 98 15.70 -15.76 -13.99
N PRO A 99 14.38 -15.96 -13.79
CA PRO A 99 13.57 -15.05 -12.98
C PRO A 99 14.11 -14.96 -11.55
N VAL A 100 14.11 -13.75 -10.99
CA VAL A 100 14.40 -13.50 -9.58
C VAL A 100 13.09 -13.63 -8.81
N TRP A 101 13.05 -14.43 -7.75
CA TRP A 101 11.86 -14.56 -6.92
C TRP A 101 11.84 -13.46 -5.86
N VAL A 102 10.77 -12.67 -5.85
CA VAL A 102 10.60 -11.53 -4.95
C VAL A 102 9.44 -11.82 -4.01
N ALA A 103 9.67 -11.64 -2.72
CA ALA A 103 8.61 -11.70 -1.72
C ALA A 103 7.72 -10.45 -1.84
N CYS A 104 6.43 -10.66 -2.06
CA CYS A 104 5.42 -9.63 -2.23
C CYS A 104 4.28 -9.87 -1.23
N CYS A 105 3.64 -8.80 -0.76
CA CYS A 105 2.34 -8.96 -0.10
C CYS A 105 1.31 -9.53 -1.10
N THR A 106 0.35 -10.30 -0.59
CA THR A 106 -0.77 -10.81 -1.40
C THR A 106 -1.64 -9.68 -1.97
N ALA A 107 -2.50 -9.99 -2.94
CA ALA A 107 -3.39 -9.00 -3.54
C ALA A 107 -4.37 -8.43 -2.50
N GLU A 108 -4.85 -9.28 -1.60
CA GLU A 108 -5.72 -8.95 -0.47
C GLU A 108 -5.08 -7.92 0.45
N GLU A 109 -3.82 -8.17 0.83
CA GLU A 109 -2.99 -7.25 1.61
C GLU A 109 -2.82 -5.89 0.93
N ILE A 110 -2.50 -5.91 -0.37
CA ILE A 110 -2.33 -4.67 -1.15
C ILE A 110 -3.64 -3.89 -1.25
N VAL A 111 -4.78 -4.56 -1.46
CA VAL A 111 -6.10 -3.92 -1.50
C VAL A 111 -6.43 -3.32 -0.14
N ALA A 112 -6.24 -4.06 0.95
CA ALA A 112 -6.50 -3.58 2.31
C ALA A 112 -5.66 -2.34 2.66
N GLU A 113 -4.37 -2.36 2.33
CA GLU A 113 -3.43 -1.24 2.52
C GLU A 113 -3.86 0.03 1.77
N LYS A 114 -4.20 -0.14 0.47
CA LYS A 114 -4.66 0.96 -0.37
C LYS A 114 -5.99 1.52 0.11
N LEU A 115 -6.92 0.64 0.51
CA LEU A 115 -8.22 1.03 1.01
C LEU A 115 -8.10 1.79 2.34
N ALA A 116 -7.23 1.35 3.25
CA ALA A 116 -6.99 2.06 4.50
C ALA A 116 -6.46 3.48 4.26
N LEU A 117 -5.55 3.64 3.31
CA LEU A 117 -5.04 4.95 2.90
C LEU A 117 -6.12 5.79 2.23
N LEU A 118 -6.94 5.19 1.36
CA LEU A 118 -8.08 5.86 0.75
C LEU A 118 -9.06 6.33 1.83
N VAL A 119 -9.41 5.50 2.81
CA VAL A 119 -10.30 5.89 3.92
C VAL A 119 -9.66 6.95 4.81
N THR A 120 -8.34 6.92 5.01
CA THR A 120 -7.63 7.90 5.85
C THR A 120 -7.62 9.30 5.26
N TYR A 121 -7.49 9.42 3.93
CA TYR A 121 -7.35 10.71 3.21
C TYR A 121 -8.52 11.00 2.27
N GLY A 122 -9.58 10.20 2.37
CA GLY A 122 -10.55 9.97 1.30
C GLY A 122 -11.27 11.20 0.79
N PRO A 123 -11.84 12.04 1.66
CA PRO A 123 -12.57 13.23 1.22
C PRO A 123 -11.75 14.21 0.39
N ASP A 124 -10.41 14.18 0.53
CA ASP A 124 -9.49 15.06 -0.20
C ASP A 124 -9.04 14.45 -1.55
N HIS A 125 -9.35 13.19 -1.83
CA HIS A 125 -9.01 12.45 -3.06
C HIS A 125 -7.53 12.56 -3.50
N THR A 126 -6.62 12.85 -2.57
CA THR A 126 -5.19 13.02 -2.84
C THR A 126 -4.52 11.71 -3.27
N ARG A 127 -5.19 10.58 -3.05
CA ARG A 127 -4.75 9.20 -3.32
C ARG A 127 -5.37 8.60 -4.58
N VAL A 128 -5.63 9.40 -5.61
CA VAL A 128 -6.26 8.94 -6.87
C VAL A 128 -5.54 7.76 -7.54
N GLN A 129 -4.22 7.59 -7.34
CA GLN A 129 -3.53 6.39 -7.83
C GLN A 129 -3.97 5.10 -7.12
N ASP A 130 -4.28 5.18 -5.81
CA ASP A 130 -4.75 4.01 -5.06
C ASP A 130 -6.15 3.59 -5.50
N ILE A 131 -7.00 4.55 -5.91
CA ILE A 131 -8.30 4.25 -6.53
C ILE A 131 -8.10 3.42 -7.80
N LEU A 132 -7.18 3.84 -8.68
CA LEU A 132 -6.89 3.11 -9.92
C LEU A 132 -6.32 1.72 -9.62
N ASP A 133 -5.40 1.64 -8.67
CA ASP A 133 -4.76 0.38 -8.29
C ASP A 133 -5.80 -0.61 -7.72
N ILE A 134 -6.69 -0.17 -6.81
CA ILE A 134 -7.77 -1.01 -6.27
C ILE A 134 -8.71 -1.44 -7.41
N TRP A 135 -9.15 -0.51 -8.26
CA TRP A 135 -10.02 -0.81 -9.39
C TRP A 135 -9.42 -1.90 -10.29
N LEU A 136 -8.13 -1.77 -10.64
CA LEU A 136 -7.45 -2.75 -11.47
C LEU A 136 -7.30 -4.11 -10.78
N LEU A 137 -7.00 -4.13 -9.48
CA LEU A 137 -6.89 -5.37 -8.70
C LEU A 137 -8.22 -6.11 -8.65
N LEU A 138 -9.33 -5.41 -8.34
CA LEU A 138 -10.67 -5.99 -8.30
C LEU A 138 -11.11 -6.60 -9.64
N ARG A 139 -10.62 -6.09 -10.77
CA ARG A 139 -10.99 -6.55 -12.11
C ARG A 139 -10.10 -7.64 -12.66
N ARG A 140 -8.85 -7.73 -12.20
CA ARG A 140 -7.82 -8.58 -12.81
C ARG A 140 -7.42 -9.75 -11.94
N ILE A 141 -7.61 -9.65 -10.64
CA ILE A 141 -7.24 -10.68 -9.68
C ILE A 141 -8.51 -11.17 -9.00
N ARG A 142 -8.63 -12.50 -8.93
CA ARG A 142 -9.65 -13.12 -8.10
C ARG A 142 -9.19 -13.03 -6.64
N LEU A 143 -9.82 -12.15 -5.88
CA LEU A 143 -9.54 -12.01 -4.45
C LEU A 143 -10.23 -13.11 -3.66
N ASP A 144 -9.55 -13.59 -2.62
CA ASP A 144 -10.15 -14.35 -1.53
C ASP A 144 -10.80 -13.36 -0.55
N TRP A 145 -12.13 -13.34 -0.52
CA TRP A 145 -12.91 -12.39 0.28
C TRP A 145 -12.71 -12.56 1.79
N PRO A 146 -12.77 -13.79 2.36
CA PRO A 146 -12.34 -14.04 3.74
C PRO A 146 -10.93 -13.51 4.05
N ALA A 147 -9.93 -13.81 3.22
CA ALA A 147 -8.56 -13.36 3.46
C ALA A 147 -8.45 -11.83 3.39
N LEU A 148 -9.14 -11.18 2.44
CA LEU A 148 -9.23 -9.73 2.38
C LEU A 148 -9.86 -9.13 3.64
N SER A 149 -10.94 -9.71 4.15
CA SER A 149 -11.58 -9.25 5.38
C SER A 149 -10.60 -9.27 6.56
N GLU A 150 -9.83 -10.35 6.72
CA GLU A 150 -8.84 -10.47 7.80
C GLU A 150 -7.66 -9.50 7.60
N ALA A 151 -7.17 -9.35 6.36
CA ALA A 151 -6.15 -8.37 6.02
C ALA A 151 -6.63 -6.94 6.38
N MET A 152 -7.87 -6.59 6.05
CA MET A 152 -8.45 -5.28 6.39
C MET A 152 -8.52 -5.05 7.89
N VAL A 153 -8.89 -6.05 8.71
CA VAL A 153 -8.87 -5.93 10.17
C VAL A 153 -7.47 -5.54 10.65
N GLY A 154 -6.44 -6.29 10.23
CA GLY A 154 -5.05 -6.02 10.64
C GLY A 154 -4.53 -4.66 10.15
N VAL A 155 -4.78 -4.32 8.88
CA VAL A 155 -4.33 -3.04 8.28
C VAL A 155 -4.95 -1.86 9.02
N PHE A 156 -6.26 -1.89 9.24
CA PHE A 156 -6.98 -0.75 9.78
C PHE A 156 -6.58 -0.50 11.24
N GLN A 157 -6.47 -1.55 12.05
CA GLN A 157 -6.07 -1.43 13.47
C GLN A 157 -4.70 -0.77 13.66
N GLY A 158 -3.76 -1.01 12.73
CA GLY A 158 -2.43 -0.39 12.75
C GLY A 158 -2.37 1.06 12.27
N ARG A 159 -3.50 1.67 11.88
CA ARG A 159 -3.55 2.94 11.13
C ARG A 159 -4.63 3.89 11.63
N ASP A 160 -4.53 5.14 11.19
CA ASP A 160 -5.58 6.16 11.40
C ASP A 160 -6.91 5.75 10.74
N ALA A 161 -6.88 4.84 9.76
CA ALA A 161 -8.04 4.28 9.08
C ALA A 161 -9.07 3.65 10.04
N ALA A 162 -8.63 2.99 11.12
CA ALA A 162 -9.55 2.45 12.14
C ALA A 162 -10.38 3.56 12.79
N GLN A 163 -9.79 4.74 13.04
CA GLN A 163 -10.54 5.86 13.60
C GLN A 163 -11.45 6.50 12.57
N MET A 164 -11.03 6.55 11.30
CA MET A 164 -11.83 7.17 10.24
C MET A 164 -13.06 6.32 9.85
N VAL A 165 -12.95 4.99 9.87
CA VAL A 165 -14.06 4.11 9.49
C VAL A 165 -15.20 4.14 10.51
N ILE A 166 -14.89 4.29 11.81
CA ILE A 166 -15.90 4.30 12.88
C ILE A 166 -16.62 5.64 13.05
N ARG A 167 -16.22 6.68 12.31
CA ARG A 167 -16.87 7.99 12.43
C ARG A 167 -18.32 7.89 11.96
N GLY A 168 -19.25 8.36 12.80
CA GLY A 168 -20.67 8.43 12.49
C GLY A 168 -21.08 9.60 11.58
N ASP A 169 -20.15 10.45 11.15
CA ASP A 169 -20.43 11.64 10.34
C ASP A 169 -20.39 11.38 8.82
N GLY A 170 -20.26 10.12 8.40
CA GLY A 170 -20.17 9.74 6.98
C GLY A 170 -18.80 10.01 6.33
N TYR A 171 -17.74 10.23 7.12
CA TYR A 171 -16.40 10.53 6.57
C TYR A 171 -15.87 9.46 5.62
N CYS A 172 -16.07 8.18 5.95
CA CYS A 172 -15.62 7.06 5.13
C CYS A 172 -16.35 7.04 3.78
N GLU A 173 -17.66 7.20 3.81
CA GLU A 173 -18.54 7.22 2.64
C GLU A 173 -18.17 8.34 1.67
N ARG A 174 -17.78 9.51 2.20
CA ARG A 174 -17.31 10.64 1.39
C ARG A 174 -16.05 10.35 0.59
N ALA A 175 -15.28 9.32 0.92
CA ALA A 175 -14.12 8.88 0.13
C ALA A 175 -14.53 8.24 -1.22
N PHE A 176 -15.80 7.88 -1.36
CA PHE A 176 -16.36 7.20 -2.53
C PHE A 176 -17.48 8.00 -3.20
N ASP A 177 -17.71 9.23 -2.76
CA ASP A 177 -18.78 10.09 -3.25
C ASP A 177 -18.35 10.84 -4.53
N PRO A 178 -18.92 10.50 -5.70
CA PRO A 178 -18.54 11.14 -6.95
C PRO A 178 -18.89 12.64 -7.00
N GLU A 179 -19.85 13.10 -6.21
CA GLU A 179 -20.26 14.52 -6.19
C GLU A 179 -19.17 15.43 -5.61
N ARG A 180 -18.17 14.84 -4.94
CA ARG A 180 -17.03 15.56 -4.35
C ARG A 180 -15.83 15.69 -5.27
N LEU A 181 -15.92 15.16 -6.49
CA LEU A 181 -14.83 15.20 -7.46
C LEU A 181 -14.76 16.57 -8.12
N ASP A 182 -13.60 17.21 -8.01
CA ASP A 182 -13.31 18.41 -8.77
C ASP A 182 -12.68 18.09 -10.13
N VAL A 183 -12.64 19.11 -10.99
CA VAL A 183 -12.06 19.02 -12.34
C VAL A 183 -10.58 18.65 -12.31
N ALA A 184 -9.83 19.06 -11.27
CA ALA A 184 -8.41 18.78 -11.18
C ALA A 184 -8.14 17.29 -10.85
N ILE A 185 -8.96 16.68 -10.00
CA ILE A 185 -8.90 15.25 -9.65
C ILE A 185 -9.30 14.42 -10.87
N MET A 186 -10.37 14.79 -11.57
CA MET A 186 -10.80 14.09 -12.80
C MET A 186 -9.71 14.14 -13.89
N ASN A 187 -9.12 15.31 -14.13
CA ASN A 187 -8.01 15.45 -15.08
C ASN A 187 -6.80 14.59 -14.69
N ARG A 188 -6.51 14.47 -13.39
CA ARG A 188 -5.42 13.62 -12.88
C ARG A 188 -5.73 12.14 -13.09
N TRP A 189 -6.98 11.72 -12.88
CA TRP A 189 -7.43 10.36 -13.17
C TRP A 189 -7.25 10.02 -14.65
N ASP A 190 -7.72 10.88 -15.55
CA ASP A 190 -7.64 10.62 -16.99
C ASP A 190 -6.18 10.48 -17.45
N ALA A 191 -5.28 11.32 -16.92
CA ALA A 191 -3.85 11.20 -17.18
C ALA A 191 -3.29 9.86 -16.67
N LEU A 192 -3.74 9.39 -15.49
CA LEU A 192 -3.31 8.11 -14.93
C LEU A 192 -3.80 6.92 -15.77
N VAL A 193 -5.10 6.89 -16.13
CA VAL A 193 -5.69 5.83 -16.97
C VAL A 193 -4.96 5.74 -18.31
N ARG A 194 -4.69 6.88 -18.96
CA ARG A 194 -3.90 6.94 -20.21
C ARG A 194 -2.50 6.39 -20.01
N SER A 195 -1.82 6.76 -18.93
CA SER A 195 -0.43 6.34 -18.65
C SER A 195 -0.29 4.85 -18.30
N ALA A 196 -1.34 4.25 -17.75
CA ALA A 196 -1.35 2.84 -17.37
C ALA A 196 -1.65 1.92 -18.56
N SER A 197 -1.77 2.48 -19.78
CA SER A 197 -2.16 1.81 -21.01
C SER A 197 -3.40 0.94 -20.85
N VAL A 198 -4.32 1.32 -19.94
CA VAL A 198 -5.56 0.57 -19.66
C VAL A 198 -6.52 0.76 -20.84
N GLN A 199 -6.15 0.22 -22.00
CA GLN A 199 -6.92 0.31 -23.23
C GLN A 199 -8.17 -0.58 -23.15
N ASP A 200 -8.14 -1.62 -22.32
CA ASP A 200 -9.24 -2.57 -22.18
C ASP A 200 -10.33 -2.14 -21.18
N PHE A 201 -10.11 -1.08 -20.39
CA PHE A 201 -11.07 -0.61 -19.38
C PHE A 201 -11.09 0.92 -19.27
N PRO A 202 -11.60 1.65 -20.29
CA PRO A 202 -11.90 3.05 -20.12
C PRO A 202 -12.98 3.18 -19.05
N VAL A 203 -12.58 3.65 -17.87
CA VAL A 203 -13.48 3.85 -16.73
C VAL A 203 -13.33 5.29 -16.24
N SER A 204 -14.46 5.95 -16.01
CA SER A 204 -14.46 7.27 -15.40
C SER A 204 -14.12 7.15 -13.90
N LEU A 205 -13.56 8.20 -13.30
CA LEU A 205 -13.32 8.20 -11.85
C LEU A 205 -14.62 7.96 -11.03
N PRO A 206 -15.76 8.61 -11.36
CA PRO A 206 -17.05 8.30 -10.73
C PRO A 206 -17.39 6.80 -10.74
N ASP A 207 -17.30 6.16 -11.91
CA ASP A 207 -17.65 4.73 -12.05
C ASP A 207 -16.71 3.84 -11.26
N ALA A 208 -15.42 4.21 -11.22
CA ALA A 208 -14.43 3.49 -10.43
C ALA A 208 -14.74 3.57 -8.92
N LEU A 209 -15.07 4.75 -8.40
CA LEU A 209 -15.46 4.93 -7.01
C LEU A 209 -16.72 4.14 -6.65
N ILE A 210 -17.75 4.23 -7.50
CA ILE A 210 -19.02 3.50 -7.31
C ILE A 210 -18.76 2.00 -7.27
N GLY A 211 -18.01 1.46 -8.24
CA GLY A 211 -17.77 0.01 -8.28
C GLY A 211 -16.84 -0.47 -7.16
N ILE A 212 -15.87 0.34 -6.72
CA ILE A 212 -15.07 0.02 -5.52
C ILE A 212 -15.97 -0.01 -4.28
N TRP A 213 -16.85 0.98 -4.11
CA TRP A 213 -17.78 1.01 -2.98
C TRP A 213 -18.76 -0.17 -3.01
N GLN A 214 -19.31 -0.52 -4.16
CA GLN A 214 -20.19 -1.69 -4.29
C GLN A 214 -19.48 -3.00 -3.88
N ALA A 215 -18.19 -3.12 -4.21
CA ALA A 215 -17.41 -4.30 -3.87
C ALA A 215 -16.92 -4.34 -2.41
N LEU A 216 -16.40 -3.21 -1.91
CA LEU A 216 -15.67 -3.15 -0.63
C LEU A 216 -16.44 -2.46 0.50
N GLY A 217 -17.49 -1.70 0.18
CA GLY A 217 -18.36 -1.01 1.13
C GLY A 217 -18.96 -1.94 2.19
N PRO A 218 -19.50 -3.12 1.84
CA PRO A 218 -20.00 -4.08 2.84
C PRO A 218 -18.94 -4.49 3.88
N LEU A 219 -17.68 -4.68 3.45
CA LEU A 219 -16.57 -5.01 4.36
C LEU A 219 -16.20 -3.82 5.26
N LEU A 220 -16.21 -2.59 4.74
CA LEU A 220 -15.99 -1.39 5.53
C LEU A 220 -17.07 -1.18 6.59
N LEU A 221 -18.34 -1.44 6.24
CA LEU A 221 -19.47 -1.36 7.16
C LEU A 221 -19.40 -2.44 8.24
N ASP A 222 -19.01 -3.67 7.88
CA ASP A 222 -18.78 -4.74 8.85
C ASP A 222 -17.64 -4.39 9.82
N LEU A 223 -16.51 -3.85 9.31
CA LEU A 223 -15.40 -3.38 10.15
C LEU A 223 -15.83 -2.31 11.16
N ARG A 224 -16.66 -1.35 10.72
CA ARG A 224 -17.25 -0.33 11.62
C ARG A 224 -18.02 -0.99 12.76
N GLN A 225 -18.89 -1.94 12.45
CA GLN A 225 -19.68 -2.66 13.45
C GLN A 225 -18.83 -3.51 14.41
N ARG A 226 -17.71 -4.06 13.93
CA ARG A 226 -16.74 -4.78 14.78
C ARG A 226 -15.99 -3.83 15.73
N GLY A 227 -15.65 -2.62 15.27
CA GLY A 227 -14.98 -1.59 16.06
C GLY A 227 -15.85 -1.01 17.18
N ASP A 228 -17.17 -0.93 16.98
CA ASP A 228 -18.13 -0.47 17.99
C ASP A 228 -18.41 -1.50 19.09
N ARG A 229 -17.97 -2.76 18.92
CA ARG A 229 -18.08 -3.77 19.98
C ARG A 229 -16.86 -3.68 20.90
N PRO A 230 -17.03 -3.39 22.20
CA PRO A 230 -15.90 -3.45 23.13
C PRO A 230 -15.29 -4.86 23.10
N CYS A 231 -13.98 -4.95 22.89
CA CYS A 231 -13.26 -6.21 22.90
C CYS A 231 -13.58 -6.99 24.19
N ARG A 232 -14.39 -8.06 24.09
CA ARG A 232 -14.39 -9.10 25.11
C ARG A 232 -13.05 -9.80 25.00
N GLY A 233 -12.08 -9.34 25.79
CA GLY A 233 -10.79 -9.99 25.91
C GLY A 233 -11.00 -11.48 26.16
N VAL A 234 -10.51 -12.31 25.24
CA VAL A 234 -10.37 -13.73 25.49
C VAL A 234 -9.25 -13.86 26.52
N ALA A 235 -9.62 -13.80 27.80
CA ALA A 235 -8.78 -14.26 28.88
C ALA A 235 -8.61 -15.77 28.70
N ARG A 236 -7.59 -16.18 27.95
CA ARG A 236 -7.08 -17.54 28.06
C ARG A 236 -6.46 -17.64 29.45
N ALA A 237 -7.20 -18.25 30.37
CA ALA A 237 -6.69 -18.65 31.67
C ALA A 237 -5.39 -19.46 31.44
N ALA A 238 -4.27 -18.93 31.91
CA ALA A 238 -3.05 -19.71 32.06
C ALA A 238 -3.37 -20.82 33.07
N SER A 239 -3.52 -22.04 32.57
CA SER A 239 -3.56 -23.25 33.38
C SER A 239 -2.24 -23.32 34.14
N ARG A 240 -2.35 -23.19 35.47
CA ARG A 240 -1.31 -23.54 36.43
C ARG A 240 -0.87 -24.98 36.15
N VAL A 241 0.39 -25.18 35.78
CA VAL A 241 1.06 -26.47 35.97
C VAL A 241 1.66 -26.40 37.38
N GLY A 242 1.08 -27.17 38.28
CA GLY A 242 1.60 -27.39 39.62
C GLY A 242 2.55 -28.59 39.65
N ALA A 243 3.46 -28.50 40.63
CA ALA A 243 4.26 -29.55 41.27
C ALA A 243 5.16 -30.42 40.39
#